data_AF-A0A820K147-F1
#
_entry.id   AF-A0A820K147-F1
#
_cell.length_a   1.000
_cell.length_b   1.000
_cell.length_c   1.000
_cell.angle_alpha   90.00
_cell.angle_beta   90.00
_cell.angle_gamma   90.00
#
_symmetry.space_group_name_H-M   'P 1'
#
loop_
_entity.id
_entity.type
_entity.pdbx_description
1 polymer ?
#
loop_
_entity_poly.entity_id
_entity_poly.type
_entity_poly.pdbx_seq_one_letter_code
_entity_poly.pdbx_strand_id
1 'polypeptide(L)'
;TAYTTQAPTSGPLLTFMLNIMQGYDMQVQDLQQPESSALFYHRLIEAFKFAYAKRSELGDPLKINTTDLIHNLTSKDYADSIRAKVDDSKTFGFEYYGGTWLDRYTVGTAHLSVVGLDGDAVALTSTVNLYYGSKVLGPETDIFYNNEMDDFSTPNTTNYFGVPASPANYIAPGKRP
;
A
#
# COMPACT_ATOMS: atom_id res chain seq x y z
N THR A 1 2.94 13.36 -13.88
CA THR A 1 1.70 12.78 -13.33
C THR A 1 1.88 11.29 -13.19
N ALA A 2 1.54 10.71 -12.04
CA ALA A 2 1.55 9.26 -11.82
C ALA A 2 0.11 8.75 -11.81
N TYR A 3 -0.14 7.60 -12.44
CA TYR A 3 -1.43 6.92 -12.45
C TYR A 3 -1.33 5.63 -11.65
N THR A 4 -2.39 5.32 -10.89
CA THR A 4 -2.45 4.14 -10.03
C THR A 4 -3.90 3.68 -9.89
N THR A 5 -4.10 2.46 -9.39
CA THR A 5 -5.43 1.92 -9.11
C THR A 5 -6.07 2.62 -7.91
N GLN A 6 -7.40 2.54 -7.81
CA GLN A 6 -8.16 3.07 -6.67
C GLN A 6 -8.60 1.93 -5.73
N ALA A 7 -9.29 2.27 -4.64
CA ALA A 7 -9.89 1.29 -3.74
C ALA A 7 -10.78 0.29 -4.54
N PRO A 8 -10.78 -1.01 -4.21
CA PRO A 8 -10.29 -1.64 -2.97
C PRO A 8 -8.76 -1.77 -2.86
N THR A 9 -8.01 -1.55 -3.95
CA THR A 9 -6.54 -1.60 -3.88
C THR A 9 -5.95 -0.42 -3.11
N SER A 10 -4.72 -0.57 -2.61
CA SER A 10 -4.03 0.48 -1.87
C SER A 10 -3.25 1.48 -2.74
N GLY A 11 -3.56 1.58 -4.03
CA GLY A 11 -2.87 2.47 -4.98
C GLY A 11 -2.72 3.94 -4.54
N PRO A 12 -3.70 4.57 -3.86
CA PRO A 12 -3.56 5.95 -3.35
C PRO A 12 -2.37 6.17 -2.40
N LEU A 13 -1.88 5.12 -1.73
CA LEU A 13 -0.66 5.19 -0.91
C LEU A 13 0.57 5.55 -1.75
N LEU A 14 0.67 5.06 -2.98
CA LEU A 14 1.78 5.40 -3.88
C LEU A 14 1.80 6.89 -4.16
N THR A 15 0.63 7.47 -4.49
CA THR A 15 0.50 8.91 -4.71
C THR A 15 0.89 9.69 -3.46
N PHE A 16 0.45 9.24 -2.28
CA PHE A 16 0.78 9.87 -1.02
C PHE A 16 2.30 9.89 -0.74
N MET A 17 2.96 8.74 -0.88
CA MET A 17 4.41 8.60 -0.70
C MET A 17 5.18 9.48 -1.69
N LEU A 18 4.76 9.50 -2.96
CA LEU A 18 5.37 10.36 -3.98
C LEU A 18 5.19 11.85 -3.66
N ASN A 19 4.00 12.27 -3.21
CA ASN A 19 3.73 13.66 -2.84
C ASN A 19 4.58 14.10 -1.62
N ILE A 20 4.76 13.21 -0.62
CA ILE A 20 5.66 13.50 0.52
C ILE A 20 7.07 13.71 -0.03
N MET A 21 7.58 12.75 -0.79
CA MET A 21 8.96 12.77 -1.30
C MET A 21 9.23 13.91 -2.28
N GLN A 22 8.21 14.37 -3.01
CA GLN A 22 8.33 15.45 -3.98
C GLN A 22 8.89 16.74 -3.36
N GLY A 23 8.54 17.08 -2.12
CA GLY A 23 8.95 18.35 -1.51
C GLY A 23 10.34 18.36 -0.87
N TYR A 24 11.17 17.34 -1.10
CA TYR A 24 12.57 17.33 -0.67
C TYR A 24 13.55 17.73 -1.79
N ASP A 25 13.06 18.02 -3.01
CA ASP A 25 13.83 18.49 -4.17
C ASP A 25 15.12 17.69 -4.49
N MET A 26 15.10 16.39 -4.19
CA MET A 26 16.29 15.54 -4.31
C MET A 26 16.67 15.28 -5.77
N GLN A 27 17.98 15.31 -6.03
CA GLN A 27 18.56 15.06 -7.34
C GLN A 27 19.20 13.67 -7.38
N VAL A 28 19.31 13.09 -8.58
CA VAL A 28 19.96 11.77 -8.76
C VAL A 28 21.40 11.77 -8.28
N GLN A 29 22.09 12.91 -8.38
CA GLN A 29 23.46 13.10 -7.93
C GLN A 29 23.60 12.98 -6.40
N ASP A 30 22.57 13.31 -5.63
CA ASP A 30 22.57 13.20 -4.17
C ASP A 30 22.71 11.73 -3.72
N LEU A 31 22.26 10.78 -4.54
CA LEU A 31 22.39 9.34 -4.27
C LEU A 31 23.83 8.83 -4.41
N GLN A 32 24.75 9.60 -4.99
CA GLN A 32 26.14 9.21 -5.15
C GLN A 32 26.98 9.51 -3.90
N GLN A 33 26.49 10.38 -3.00
CA GLN A 33 27.17 10.74 -1.77
C GLN A 33 26.61 9.93 -0.59
N PRO A 34 27.45 9.28 0.25
CA PRO A 34 26.97 8.41 1.32
C PRO A 34 25.97 9.08 2.28
N GLU A 35 26.25 10.32 2.71
CA GLU A 35 25.40 11.04 3.67
C GLU A 35 24.05 11.42 3.05
N SER A 36 24.07 12.02 1.85
CA SER A 36 22.84 12.40 1.14
C SER A 36 22.02 11.18 0.74
N SER A 37 22.66 10.07 0.35
CA SER A 37 21.97 8.81 0.08
C SER A 37 21.34 8.23 1.34
N ALA A 38 22.02 8.26 2.49
CA ALA A 38 21.44 7.79 3.75
C ALA A 38 20.21 8.63 4.14
N LEU A 39 20.30 9.94 3.98
CA LEU A 39 19.19 10.86 4.22
C LEU A 39 18.00 10.62 3.27
N PHE A 40 18.27 10.33 1.99
CA PHE A 40 17.25 9.93 1.02
C PHE A 40 16.47 8.71 1.51
N TYR A 41 17.18 7.63 1.88
CA TYR A 41 16.54 6.39 2.31
C TYR A 41 15.81 6.56 3.64
N HIS A 42 16.35 7.37 4.56
CA HIS A 42 15.67 7.74 5.79
C HIS A 42 14.30 8.38 5.51
N ARG A 43 14.28 9.45 4.70
CA ARG A 43 13.03 10.14 4.32
C ARG A 43 12.06 9.23 3.58
N LEU A 44 12.56 8.36 2.69
CA LEU A 44 11.75 7.38 1.98
C LEU A 44 11.09 6.39 2.95
N ILE A 45 11.85 5.87 3.92
CA ILE A 45 11.35 4.97 4.95
C ILE A 45 10.30 5.67 5.83
N GLU A 46 10.54 6.92 6.23
CA GLU A 46 9.57 7.68 7.02
C GLU A 46 8.27 7.94 6.24
N ALA A 47 8.36 8.26 4.94
CA ALA A 47 7.19 8.36 4.07
C ALA A 47 6.42 7.03 3.99
N PHE A 48 7.12 5.89 3.92
CA PHE A 48 6.49 4.57 3.92
C PHE A 48 5.77 4.30 5.25
N LYS A 49 6.37 4.62 6.40
CA LYS A 49 5.73 4.43 7.71
C LYS A 49 4.44 5.23 7.84
N PHE A 50 4.45 6.51 7.45
CA PHE A 50 3.24 7.34 7.45
C PHE A 50 2.17 6.83 6.48
N ALA A 51 2.57 6.35 5.30
CA ALA A 51 1.64 5.79 4.34
C ALA A 51 1.03 4.49 4.83
N TYR A 52 1.84 3.52 5.27
CA TYR A 52 1.35 2.23 5.74
C TYR A 52 0.50 2.33 7.02
N ALA A 53 0.73 3.34 7.87
CA ALA A 53 -0.17 3.65 8.98
C ALA A 53 -1.61 3.96 8.52
N LYS A 54 -1.80 4.43 7.29
CA LYS A 54 -3.10 4.68 6.65
C LYS A 54 -3.61 3.53 5.80
N ARG A 55 -2.76 2.58 5.42
CA ARG A 55 -3.15 1.46 4.54
C ARG A 55 -4.35 0.69 5.11
N SER A 56 -4.32 0.41 6.40
CA SER A 56 -5.36 -0.36 7.06
C SER A 56 -6.72 0.36 7.14
N GLU A 57 -6.79 1.66 6.89
CA GLU A 57 -8.05 2.41 6.84
C GLU A 57 -8.72 2.30 5.45
N LEU A 58 -8.01 1.78 4.44
CA LEU A 58 -8.57 1.47 3.12
C LEU A 58 -9.32 0.13 3.14
N GLY A 59 -10.22 -0.04 2.18
CA GLY A 59 -11.00 -1.25 1.99
C GLY A 59 -12.02 -1.07 0.86
N ASP A 60 -12.94 -2.02 0.70
CA ASP A 60 -13.89 -2.02 -0.40
C ASP A 60 -14.83 -0.80 -0.40
N PRO A 61 -14.75 0.08 -1.41
CA PRO A 61 -15.59 1.28 -1.49
C PRO A 61 -17.08 0.97 -1.66
N LEU A 62 -17.45 -0.28 -2.00
CA LEU A 62 -18.85 -0.71 -2.05
C LEU A 62 -19.42 -1.02 -0.66
N LYS A 63 -18.58 -1.15 0.36
CA LYS A 63 -18.97 -1.53 1.73
C LYS A 63 -18.60 -0.49 2.78
N ILE A 64 -17.58 0.34 2.51
CA ILE A 64 -17.13 1.40 3.41
C ILE A 64 -16.87 2.70 2.64
N ASN A 65 -17.02 3.84 3.29
CA ASN A 65 -16.71 5.14 2.68
C ASN A 65 -15.24 5.50 2.92
N THR A 66 -14.44 5.51 1.86
CA THR A 66 -13.01 5.89 1.88
C THR A 66 -12.73 7.20 1.16
N THR A 67 -13.76 7.96 0.79
CA THR A 67 -13.65 9.16 -0.07
C THR A 67 -12.71 10.21 0.54
N ASP A 68 -12.94 10.60 1.79
CA ASP A 68 -12.13 11.63 2.46
C ASP A 68 -10.69 11.16 2.69
N LEU A 69 -10.51 9.88 3.00
CA LEU A 69 -9.18 9.27 3.14
C LEU A 69 -8.42 9.32 1.81
N ILE A 70 -9.04 8.91 0.70
CA ILE A 70 -8.42 8.95 -0.63
C ILE A 70 -8.13 10.40 -1.04
N HIS A 71 -9.04 11.32 -0.77
CA HIS A 71 -8.82 12.75 -1.03
C HIS A 71 -7.59 13.27 -0.27
N ASN A 72 -7.47 12.93 1.02
CA ASN A 72 -6.31 13.32 1.81
C ASN A 72 -5.01 12.67 1.29
N LEU A 73 -5.00 11.35 1.06
CA LEU A 73 -3.83 10.62 0.55
C LEU A 73 -3.36 11.13 -0.82
N THR A 74 -4.27 11.67 -1.63
CA THR A 74 -3.93 12.23 -2.95
C THR A 74 -3.68 13.73 -2.94
N SER A 75 -3.89 14.41 -1.81
CA SER A 75 -3.66 15.85 -1.64
C SER A 75 -2.19 16.18 -1.35
N LYS A 76 -1.69 17.25 -1.97
CA LYS A 76 -0.35 17.79 -1.68
C LYS A 76 -0.29 18.45 -0.31
N ASP A 77 -1.32 19.20 0.09
CA ASP A 77 -1.36 19.88 1.39
C ASP A 77 -1.29 18.88 2.55
N TYR A 78 -1.96 17.73 2.39
CA TYR A 78 -1.89 16.67 3.38
C TYR A 78 -0.48 16.05 3.43
N ALA A 79 0.12 15.77 2.26
CA ALA A 79 1.51 15.28 2.19
C ALA A 79 2.51 16.27 2.80
N ASP A 80 2.33 17.57 2.60
CA ASP A 80 3.17 18.62 3.19
C ASP A 80 3.05 18.65 4.72
N SER A 81 1.83 18.50 5.24
CA SER A 81 1.57 18.39 6.69
C SER A 81 2.25 17.17 7.33
N ILE A 82 2.44 16.10 6.55
CA ILE A 82 3.08 14.86 7.00
C ILE A 82 4.59 14.97 6.85
N ARG A 83 5.08 15.57 5.75
CA ARG A 83 6.50 15.89 5.55
C ARG A 83 7.04 16.74 6.69
N ALA A 84 6.27 17.70 7.19
CA ALA A 84 6.64 18.54 8.34
C ALA A 84 6.82 17.78 9.67
N LYS A 85 6.36 16.52 9.73
CA LYS A 85 6.54 15.64 10.90
C LYS A 85 7.81 14.78 10.80
N VAL A 86 8.39 14.63 9.60
CA VAL A 86 9.61 13.84 9.43
C VAL A 86 10.79 14.54 10.10
N ASP A 87 11.46 13.82 11.00
CA ASP A 87 12.71 14.26 11.64
C ASP A 87 13.88 13.56 10.96
N ASP A 88 14.77 14.32 10.31
CA ASP A 88 15.91 13.77 9.56
C ASP A 88 16.96 13.07 10.44
N SER A 89 16.89 13.22 11.77
CA SER A 89 17.89 12.68 12.70
C SER A 89 17.48 11.39 13.40
N LYS A 90 16.18 11.03 13.38
CA LYS A 90 15.66 9.89 14.15
C LYS A 90 14.36 9.34 13.60
N THR A 91 13.96 8.21 14.16
CA THR A 91 12.66 7.59 13.93
C THR A 91 11.90 7.43 15.25
N PHE A 92 10.61 7.11 15.16
CA PHE A 92 9.72 6.99 16.31
C PHE A 92 9.08 5.59 16.40
N GLY A 93 8.38 5.33 17.50
CA GLY A 93 7.53 4.14 17.66
C GLY A 93 6.32 4.17 16.72
N PHE A 94 5.64 3.03 16.53
CA PHE A 94 4.55 2.91 15.56
C PHE A 94 3.36 3.84 15.86
N GLU A 95 3.14 4.17 17.13
CA GLU A 95 2.08 5.05 17.61
C GLU A 95 2.21 6.46 17.05
N TYR A 96 3.44 6.92 16.82
CA TYR A 96 3.72 8.24 16.26
C TYR A 96 3.18 8.40 14.84
N TYR A 97 3.28 7.35 14.03
CA TYR A 97 2.81 7.35 12.65
C TYR A 97 1.29 7.19 12.55
N GLY A 98 0.62 6.84 13.64
CA GLY A 98 -0.83 6.67 13.71
C GLY A 98 -1.33 5.31 13.18
N GLY A 99 -0.45 4.30 13.10
CA GLY A 99 -0.84 2.95 12.73
C GLY A 99 -1.73 2.34 13.81
N THR A 100 -3.01 2.10 13.47
CA THR A 100 -4.03 1.66 14.43
C THR A 100 -4.44 0.21 14.26
N TRP A 101 -4.17 -0.38 13.10
CA TRP A 101 -4.61 -1.73 12.78
C TRP A 101 -3.49 -2.57 12.19
N LEU A 102 -3.62 -3.89 12.36
CA LEU A 102 -2.74 -4.87 11.75
C LEU A 102 -2.90 -4.87 10.23
N ASP A 103 -1.76 -4.92 9.56
CA ASP A 103 -1.65 -5.18 8.14
C ASP A 103 -1.03 -6.56 7.88
N ARG A 104 -1.40 -7.22 6.78
CA ARG A 104 -0.90 -8.54 6.41
C ARG A 104 0.15 -8.45 5.30
N TYR A 105 1.15 -9.32 5.39
CA TYR A 105 2.17 -9.50 4.35
C TYR A 105 1.73 -10.60 3.39
N THR A 106 1.74 -10.31 2.09
CA THR A 106 1.36 -11.24 1.02
C THR A 106 2.51 -11.41 0.03
N VAL A 107 2.51 -12.54 -0.68
CA VAL A 107 3.47 -12.90 -1.73
C VAL A 107 2.72 -13.57 -2.88
N GLY A 108 3.31 -13.65 -4.08
CA GLY A 108 2.78 -14.46 -5.18
C GLY A 108 2.05 -13.71 -6.30
N THR A 109 2.58 -12.55 -6.69
CA THR A 109 2.00 -11.69 -7.74
C THR A 109 2.88 -11.63 -8.98
N ALA A 110 2.27 -11.57 -10.17
CA ALA A 110 2.95 -11.31 -11.44
C ALA A 110 2.58 -9.91 -11.98
N HIS A 111 3.53 -9.23 -12.62
CA HIS A 111 3.31 -7.97 -13.30
C HIS A 111 3.80 -8.06 -14.76
N LEU A 112 3.03 -7.48 -15.67
CA LEU A 112 3.30 -7.41 -17.10
C LEU A 112 3.17 -5.97 -17.56
N SER A 113 4.18 -5.50 -18.30
CA SER A 113 4.16 -4.21 -18.99
C SER A 113 4.33 -4.44 -20.49
N VAL A 114 3.43 -3.86 -21.28
CA VAL A 114 3.44 -3.95 -22.75
C VAL A 114 3.38 -2.55 -23.34
N VAL A 115 4.20 -2.28 -24.36
CA VAL A 115 4.13 -1.05 -25.15
C VAL A 115 3.98 -1.45 -26.62
N GLY A 116 2.90 -0.99 -27.25
CA GLY A 116 2.57 -1.21 -28.66
C GLY A 116 3.32 -0.25 -29.58
N LEU A 117 3.40 -0.61 -30.87
CA LEU A 117 4.06 0.21 -31.90
C LEU A 117 3.28 1.48 -32.24
N ASP A 118 1.98 1.48 -31.97
CA ASP A 118 1.05 2.60 -32.05
C ASP A 118 1.12 3.55 -30.85
N GLY A 119 1.92 3.21 -29.83
CA GLY A 119 2.08 4.01 -28.62
C GLY A 119 1.14 3.61 -27.47
N ASP A 120 0.33 2.57 -27.65
CA ASP A 120 -0.48 2.02 -26.55
C ASP A 120 0.43 1.44 -25.46
N ALA A 121 0.05 1.62 -24.19
CA ALA A 121 0.78 1.09 -23.06
C ALA A 121 -0.17 0.43 -22.07
N VAL A 122 0.16 -0.80 -21.65
CA VAL A 122 -0.60 -1.58 -20.68
C VAL A 122 0.30 -1.99 -19.53
N ALA A 123 -0.14 -1.70 -18.30
CA ALA A 123 0.45 -2.22 -17.07
C ALA A 123 -0.60 -3.11 -16.38
N LEU A 124 -0.30 -4.40 -16.25
CA LEU A 124 -1.21 -5.41 -15.71
C LEU A 124 -0.55 -6.11 -14.53
N THR A 125 -1.19 -6.07 -13.37
CA THR A 125 -0.83 -6.88 -12.21
C THR A 125 -1.90 -7.94 -12.01
N SER A 126 -1.49 -9.21 -11.89
CA SER A 126 -2.39 -10.34 -11.65
C SER A 126 -1.82 -11.26 -10.59
N THR A 127 -2.71 -11.85 -9.78
CA THR A 127 -2.34 -12.69 -8.65
C THR A 127 -3.41 -13.77 -8.41
N VAL A 128 -2.99 -14.86 -7.77
CA VAL A 128 -3.87 -15.86 -7.13
C VAL A 128 -3.71 -15.82 -5.61
N ASN A 129 -3.18 -14.72 -5.09
CA ASN A 129 -2.56 -14.52 -3.79
C ASN A 129 -1.28 -15.35 -3.63
N LEU A 130 -1.25 -16.32 -2.72
CA LEU A 130 -0.03 -17.08 -2.42
C LEU A 130 0.40 -17.95 -3.61
N TYR A 131 1.63 -18.50 -3.57
CA TYR A 131 2.08 -19.45 -4.58
C TYR A 131 1.12 -20.66 -4.67
N TYR A 132 0.59 -20.90 -5.88
CA TYR A 132 -0.47 -21.89 -6.17
C TYR A 132 -1.83 -21.61 -5.51
N GLY A 133 -2.05 -20.37 -5.05
CA GLY A 133 -3.29 -19.90 -4.43
C GLY A 133 -3.71 -20.76 -3.23
N SER A 134 -4.93 -21.25 -3.28
CA SER A 134 -5.50 -22.17 -2.27
C SER A 134 -4.88 -23.57 -2.29
N LYS A 135 -4.03 -23.89 -3.27
CA LYS A 135 -3.50 -25.23 -3.56
C LYS A 135 -4.60 -26.24 -3.94
N VAL A 136 -5.81 -25.77 -4.25
CA VAL A 136 -6.90 -26.57 -4.78
C VAL A 136 -6.87 -26.50 -6.30
N LEU A 137 -6.74 -27.65 -6.95
CA LEU A 137 -6.83 -27.81 -8.40
C LEU A 137 -8.26 -28.22 -8.75
N GLY A 138 -8.89 -27.52 -9.69
CA GLY A 138 -10.20 -27.89 -10.22
C GLY A 138 -10.13 -29.27 -10.89
N PRO A 139 -10.95 -30.25 -10.48
CA PRO A 139 -10.79 -31.65 -10.91
C PRO A 139 -11.08 -31.88 -12.40
N GLU A 140 -11.77 -30.96 -13.06
CA GLU A 140 -12.12 -31.04 -14.49
C GLU A 140 -11.37 -30.02 -15.34
N THR A 141 -10.86 -28.95 -14.73
CA THR A 141 -10.30 -27.79 -15.45
C THR A 141 -8.80 -27.70 -15.35
N ASP A 142 -8.17 -28.39 -14.41
CA ASP A 142 -6.75 -28.25 -14.07
C ASP A 142 -6.35 -26.79 -13.75
N ILE A 143 -7.30 -25.99 -13.25
CA ILE A 143 -7.09 -24.61 -12.83
C ILE A 143 -6.89 -24.55 -11.32
N PHE A 144 -5.82 -23.89 -10.86
CA PHE A 144 -5.65 -23.57 -9.43
C PHE A 144 -6.60 -22.46 -9.01
N TYR A 145 -7.31 -22.67 -7.89
CA TYR A 145 -8.15 -21.62 -7.30
C TYR A 145 -7.30 -20.69 -6.42
N ASN A 146 -7.61 -19.39 -6.47
CA ASN A 146 -6.96 -18.38 -5.63
C ASN A 146 -7.29 -18.59 -4.13
N ASN A 147 -6.52 -17.95 -3.27
CA ASN A 147 -6.84 -17.77 -1.84
C ASN A 147 -6.94 -16.29 -1.46
N GLU A 148 -7.48 -15.45 -2.34
CA GLU A 148 -7.54 -13.98 -2.14
C GLU A 148 -8.34 -13.58 -0.88
N MET A 149 -9.28 -14.42 -0.45
CA MET A 149 -10.03 -14.24 0.79
C MET A 149 -9.14 -14.14 2.05
N ASP A 150 -7.86 -14.57 1.97
CA ASP A 150 -6.88 -14.43 3.05
C ASP A 150 -6.42 -12.98 3.30
N ASP A 151 -6.67 -12.06 2.36
CA ASP A 151 -6.34 -10.64 2.49
C ASP A 151 -7.32 -9.89 3.41
N PHE A 152 -8.47 -10.50 3.71
CA PHE A 152 -9.37 -9.97 4.73
C PHE A 152 -8.75 -10.01 6.13
N SER A 153 -9.01 -8.94 6.88
CA SER A 153 -8.75 -8.87 8.31
C SER A 153 -9.64 -9.87 9.06
N THR A 154 -9.05 -10.59 10.03
CA THR A 154 -9.75 -11.54 10.88
C THR A 154 -10.24 -10.85 12.16
N PRO A 155 -11.56 -10.75 12.41
CA PRO A 155 -12.07 -10.15 13.65
C PRO A 155 -11.50 -10.84 14.89
N ASN A 156 -11.34 -10.08 15.98
CA ASN A 156 -10.82 -10.56 17.26
C ASN A 156 -9.37 -11.09 17.23
N THR A 157 -8.58 -10.68 16.24
CA THR A 157 -7.14 -10.94 16.20
C THR A 157 -6.34 -9.67 16.49
N THR A 158 -5.20 -9.86 17.17
CA THR A 158 -4.30 -8.80 17.60
C THR A 158 -2.86 -9.30 17.45
N ASN A 159 -1.92 -8.44 17.01
CA ASN A 159 -0.51 -8.84 16.96
C ASN A 159 0.19 -8.80 18.32
N TYR A 160 1.47 -9.17 18.29
CA TYR A 160 2.41 -9.08 19.40
C TYR A 160 2.45 -7.70 20.10
N PHE A 161 2.21 -6.62 19.35
CA PHE A 161 2.22 -5.23 19.86
C PHE A 161 0.85 -4.75 20.35
N GLY A 162 -0.17 -5.62 20.41
CA GLY A 162 -1.50 -5.22 20.85
C GLY A 162 -2.34 -4.50 19.78
N VAL A 163 -1.90 -4.49 18.52
CA VAL A 163 -2.61 -3.83 17.42
C VAL A 163 -3.70 -4.75 16.83
N PRO A 164 -4.98 -4.36 16.90
CA PRO A 164 -6.10 -5.19 16.44
C PRO A 164 -6.23 -5.22 14.92
N ALA A 165 -6.96 -6.19 14.39
CA ALA A 165 -7.26 -6.28 12.95
C ALA A 165 -8.15 -5.13 12.45
N SER A 166 -7.98 -4.72 11.18
CA SER A 166 -8.72 -3.59 10.62
C SER A 166 -10.20 -3.92 10.35
N PRO A 167 -11.15 -3.18 10.94
CA PRO A 167 -12.57 -3.32 10.61
C PRO A 167 -12.89 -2.92 9.16
N ALA A 168 -12.11 -1.98 8.60
CA ALA A 168 -12.26 -1.52 7.23
C ALA A 168 -12.14 -2.68 6.22
N ASN A 169 -11.35 -3.70 6.56
CA ASN A 169 -11.19 -4.91 5.75
C ASN A 169 -11.69 -6.20 6.40
N TYR A 170 -12.71 -6.16 7.25
CA TYR A 170 -13.37 -7.41 7.69
C TYR A 170 -14.11 -8.10 6.54
N ILE A 171 -14.10 -9.44 6.56
CA ILE A 171 -14.81 -10.30 5.62
C ILE A 171 -16.32 -10.05 5.67
N ALA A 172 -16.94 -9.91 4.49
CA ALA A 172 -18.39 -9.78 4.36
C ALA A 172 -18.88 -10.28 2.99
N PRO A 173 -20.15 -10.74 2.88
CA PRO A 173 -20.71 -11.18 1.60
C PRO A 173 -20.65 -10.11 0.51
N GLY A 174 -20.11 -10.49 -0.65
CA GLY A 174 -19.95 -9.61 -1.82
C GLY A 174 -18.98 -8.45 -1.63
N LYS A 175 -18.17 -8.48 -0.56
CA LYS A 175 -17.04 -7.57 -0.37
C LYS A 175 -15.82 -8.11 -1.08
N ARG A 176 -14.99 -7.22 -1.61
CA ARG A 176 -13.67 -7.51 -2.18
C ARG A 176 -12.60 -7.26 -1.12
N PRO A 177 -11.66 -8.19 -0.90
CA PRO A 177 -10.56 -8.00 0.03
C PRO A 177 -9.59 -6.91 -0.42
#